data_AF-A0A966CH94-F1
#
_entry.id   AF-A0A966CH94-F1
#
_cell.length_a   1.000
_cell.length_b   1.000
_cell.length_c   1.000
_cell.angle_alpha   90.00
_cell.angle_beta   90.00
_cell.angle_gamma   90.00
#
_symmetry.space_group_name_H-M   'P 1'
#
loop_
_entity.id
_entity.type
_entity.pdbx_description
1 polymer ?
#
loop_
_entity_poly.entity_id
_entity_poly.type
_entity_poly.pdbx_seq_one_letter_code
_entity_poly.pdbx_strand_id
1 'polypeptide(L)'
;MTEDIAPLIHQLLKEIGPGRMSSTAYDTAWIARLGEMDWELSSRALNWIWENQLPDGSWGARESFYYHDRFISTLAAMIALTYLNKRQQDRKQIERGLLALEKIVAGAPRGLQADPNGASIGFEMIAPTLVAEAEKLGIIKRHGTRVLDQLSHQRAVKLALIRDKMISREETAAFSAEMAGHDGYQMLDVDNLQGSNGSIGHSPSATAYFALYVKPQDSAALKYLRNTINPDGGATDFVPFDMFEAAWSLWNLSLLESWDQETILLFHPHIDHLKQGWEKGKGIGLSVDYTVFPMAIIQRWLLRYSPVLDIILMLKLYYHSKKINTSVPIITKPIALQV
;
A
#
# COMPACT_ATOMS: atom_id res chain seq x y z
N MET A 1 12.64 14.67 -35.45
CA MET A 1 12.37 13.22 -35.50
C MET A 1 11.46 12.90 -34.34
N THR A 2 10.17 12.76 -34.58
CA THR A 2 9.27 12.10 -33.63
C THR A 2 9.55 10.61 -33.72
N GLU A 3 10.08 10.00 -32.67
CA GLU A 3 10.22 8.54 -32.59
C GLU A 3 8.86 7.89 -32.76
N ASP A 4 8.80 6.81 -33.53
CA ASP A 4 7.62 5.95 -33.60
C ASP A 4 7.51 5.19 -32.27
N ILE A 5 6.54 5.58 -31.45
CA ILE A 5 6.30 5.02 -30.12
C ILE A 5 5.43 3.76 -30.16
N ALA A 6 4.89 3.37 -31.32
CA ALA A 6 3.98 2.24 -31.44
C ALA A 6 4.58 0.90 -30.96
N PRO A 7 5.84 0.54 -31.30
CA PRO A 7 6.45 -0.71 -30.81
C PRO A 7 6.56 -0.75 -29.28
N LEU A 8 6.84 0.39 -28.65
CA LEU A 8 6.91 0.50 -27.19
C LEU A 8 5.52 0.32 -26.56
N ILE A 9 4.48 0.92 -27.14
CA ILE A 9 3.10 0.77 -26.68
C ILE A 9 2.65 -0.69 -26.80
N HIS A 10 2.98 -1.36 -27.91
CA HIS A 10 2.67 -2.77 -28.09
C HIS A 10 3.34 -3.64 -27.03
N GLN A 11 4.63 -3.38 -26.74
CA GLN A 11 5.35 -4.08 -25.70
C GLN A 11 4.68 -3.85 -24.33
N LEU A 12 4.41 -2.60 -23.96
CA LEU A 12 3.80 -2.27 -22.67
C LEU A 12 2.41 -2.91 -22.52
N LEU A 13 1.59 -2.89 -23.57
CA LEU A 13 0.29 -3.57 -23.56
C LEU A 13 0.41 -5.09 -23.40
N LYS A 14 1.44 -5.72 -23.93
CA LYS A 14 1.70 -7.17 -23.73
C LYS A 14 2.18 -7.47 -22.31
N GLU A 15 2.63 -6.47 -21.57
CA GLU A 15 3.27 -6.58 -20.27
C GLU A 15 2.40 -6.10 -19.09
N ILE A 16 1.20 -5.54 -19.34
CA ILE A 16 0.22 -5.18 -18.30
C ILE A 16 -0.21 -6.43 -17.52
N GLY A 17 -0.32 -6.27 -16.20
CA GLY A 17 -0.61 -7.32 -15.22
C GLY A 17 0.69 -7.88 -14.60
N PRO A 18 0.68 -8.32 -13.32
CA PRO A 18 -0.38 -8.27 -12.31
C PRO A 18 -0.40 -6.96 -11.46
N GLY A 19 0.24 -5.90 -11.93
CA GLY A 19 0.51 -4.68 -11.19
C GLY A 19 2.01 -4.44 -11.05
N ARG A 20 2.59 -3.60 -11.90
CA ARG A 20 3.99 -3.19 -11.80
C ARG A 20 4.11 -1.85 -11.10
N MET A 21 4.80 -1.85 -9.95
CA MET A 21 5.15 -0.61 -9.26
C MET A 21 6.53 -0.72 -8.61
N SER A 22 7.11 0.46 -8.32
CA SER A 22 8.38 0.55 -7.63
C SER A 22 8.29 -0.02 -6.21
N SER A 23 9.38 -0.66 -5.77
CA SER A 23 9.54 -1.12 -4.40
C SER A 23 9.49 0.05 -3.39
N THR A 24 8.80 -0.16 -2.27
CA THR A 24 8.69 0.78 -1.15
C THR A 24 9.57 0.32 0.02
N ALA A 25 10.25 1.25 0.67
CA ALA A 25 11.12 0.91 1.78
C ALA A 25 10.36 0.42 3.02
N TYR A 26 9.16 0.97 3.26
CA TYR A 26 8.31 0.57 4.37
C TYR A 26 7.91 -0.91 4.30
N ASP A 27 7.31 -1.35 3.19
CA ASP A 27 6.84 -2.73 3.02
C ASP A 27 8.00 -3.72 2.92
N THR A 28 9.06 -3.34 2.20
CA THR A 28 10.28 -4.17 2.13
C THR A 28 10.88 -4.38 3.52
N ALA A 29 10.90 -3.36 4.38
CA ALA A 29 11.42 -3.49 5.73
C ALA A 29 10.57 -4.43 6.61
N TRP A 30 9.26 -4.50 6.40
CA TRP A 30 8.40 -5.48 7.07
C TRP A 30 8.71 -6.91 6.65
N ILE A 31 8.92 -7.16 5.35
CA ILE A 31 9.33 -8.48 4.86
C ILE A 31 10.71 -8.86 5.39
N ALA A 32 11.65 -7.91 5.46
CA ALA A 32 12.99 -8.17 5.98
C ALA A 32 12.98 -8.69 7.43
N ARG A 33 11.93 -8.40 8.22
CA ARG A 33 11.78 -8.89 9.61
C ARG A 33 11.40 -10.37 9.73
N LEU A 34 11.01 -11.04 8.63
CA LEU A 34 10.69 -12.49 8.65
C LEU A 34 11.86 -13.33 9.20
N GLY A 35 13.10 -12.88 8.98
CA GLY A 35 14.29 -13.51 9.54
C GLY A 35 14.38 -15.00 9.20
N GLU A 36 14.63 -15.83 10.20
CA GLU A 36 14.77 -17.29 10.03
C GLU A 36 13.44 -17.98 9.66
N MET A 37 12.28 -17.32 9.80
CA MET A 37 10.99 -17.84 9.32
C MET A 37 11.00 -18.04 7.80
N ASP A 38 11.68 -17.14 7.09
CA ASP A 38 11.88 -17.20 5.66
C ASP A 38 13.19 -16.47 5.31
N TRP A 39 14.32 -17.16 5.51
CA TRP A 39 15.64 -16.57 5.33
C TRP A 39 15.90 -16.10 3.90
N GLU A 40 15.42 -16.85 2.91
CA GLU A 40 15.60 -16.50 1.50
C GLU A 40 14.89 -15.17 1.18
N LEU A 41 13.63 -15.05 1.58
CA LEU A 41 12.84 -13.84 1.36
C LEU A 41 13.37 -12.66 2.19
N SER A 42 13.64 -12.89 3.47
CA SER A 42 14.16 -11.89 4.42
C SER A 42 15.50 -11.33 3.99
N SER A 43 16.44 -12.18 3.54
CA SER A 43 17.77 -11.75 3.12
C SER A 43 17.75 -10.90 1.85
N ARG A 44 16.87 -11.22 0.88
CA ARG A 44 16.65 -10.39 -0.31
C ARG A 44 16.11 -9.01 0.06
N ALA A 45 15.08 -8.95 0.90
CA ALA A 45 14.51 -7.70 1.40
C ALA A 45 15.53 -6.87 2.20
N LEU A 46 16.33 -7.51 3.07
CA LEU A 46 17.37 -6.83 3.84
C LEU A 46 18.48 -6.25 2.94
N ASN A 47 18.87 -6.97 1.89
CA ASN A 47 19.83 -6.46 0.90
C ASN A 47 19.27 -5.26 0.16
N TRP A 48 18.00 -5.30 -0.25
CA TRP A 48 17.34 -4.14 -0.86
C TRP A 48 17.35 -2.92 0.08
N ILE A 49 17.00 -3.10 1.37
CA ILE A 49 17.05 -2.03 2.37
C ILE A 49 18.46 -1.46 2.50
N TRP A 50 19.48 -2.31 2.50
CA TRP A 50 20.87 -1.90 2.58
C TRP A 50 21.29 -1.04 1.36
N GLU A 51 20.91 -1.46 0.15
CA GLU A 51 21.27 -0.77 -1.10
C GLU A 51 20.49 0.53 -1.34
N ASN A 52 19.35 0.72 -0.68
CA ASN A 52 18.41 1.83 -0.93
C ASN A 52 18.35 2.89 0.19
N GLN A 53 19.34 2.96 1.09
CA GLN A 53 19.48 4.12 1.98
C GLN A 53 19.84 5.37 1.17
N LEU A 54 19.11 6.47 1.40
CA LEU A 54 19.30 7.71 0.65
C LEU A 54 20.56 8.49 1.10
N PRO A 55 21.03 9.45 0.29
CA PRO A 55 22.22 10.24 0.64
C PRO A 55 22.10 10.97 1.99
N ASP A 56 20.90 11.45 2.34
CA ASP A 56 20.61 12.13 3.61
C ASP A 56 20.54 11.19 4.83
N GLY A 57 20.58 9.87 4.61
CA GLY A 57 20.51 8.82 5.62
C GLY A 57 19.12 8.22 5.82
N SER A 58 18.07 8.81 5.24
CA SER A 58 16.69 8.32 5.34
C SER A 58 16.39 7.17 4.37
N TRP A 59 15.20 6.58 4.50
CA TRP A 59 14.58 5.71 3.50
C TRP A 59 13.22 6.28 3.08
N GLY A 60 12.77 5.92 1.88
CA GLY A 60 11.48 6.31 1.30
C GLY A 60 11.58 6.49 -0.22
N ALA A 61 10.63 7.20 -0.82
CA ALA A 61 10.61 7.49 -2.26
C ALA A 61 11.87 8.25 -2.70
N ARG A 62 12.56 7.82 -3.76
CA ARG A 62 13.84 8.46 -4.19
C ARG A 62 13.63 9.86 -4.76
N GLU A 63 12.63 10.00 -5.63
CA GLU A 63 12.39 11.22 -6.41
C GLU A 63 11.51 12.25 -5.71
N SER A 64 10.87 11.90 -4.59
CA SER A 64 9.94 12.77 -3.89
C SER A 64 10.21 12.78 -2.40
N PHE A 65 10.18 13.97 -1.79
CA PHE A 65 10.35 14.13 -0.36
C PHE A 65 8.98 14.39 0.29
N TYR A 66 8.45 13.37 0.97
CA TYR A 66 7.29 13.50 1.85
C TYR A 66 7.70 13.17 3.28
N TYR A 67 7.41 14.07 4.23
CA TYR A 67 7.82 13.90 5.63
C TYR A 67 7.27 12.60 6.24
N HIS A 68 6.02 12.27 5.93
CA HIS A 68 5.35 11.07 6.46
C HIS A 68 6.00 9.77 5.96
N ASP A 69 6.23 9.65 4.64
CA ASP A 69 6.96 8.53 4.04
C ASP A 69 8.36 8.41 4.63
N ARG A 70 9.13 9.50 4.59
CA ARG A 70 10.50 9.53 5.14
C ARG A 70 10.55 9.06 6.59
N PHE A 71 9.58 9.47 7.40
CA PHE A 71 9.50 9.10 8.80
C PHE A 71 9.24 7.59 8.99
N ILE A 72 8.17 7.05 8.40
CA ILE A 72 7.82 5.62 8.61
C ILE A 72 8.79 4.68 7.91
N SER A 73 9.25 5.01 6.70
CA SER A 73 10.18 4.20 5.94
C SER A 73 11.54 4.12 6.65
N THR A 74 12.03 5.24 7.19
CA THR A 74 13.30 5.26 7.95
C THR A 74 13.18 4.47 9.26
N LEU A 75 12.09 4.65 10.02
CA LEU A 75 11.87 3.86 11.24
C LEU A 75 11.79 2.35 10.93
N ALA A 76 10.98 1.98 9.94
CA ALA A 76 10.79 0.58 9.58
C ALA A 76 12.10 -0.08 9.13
N ALA A 77 12.88 0.60 8.29
CA ALA A 77 14.19 0.13 7.82
C ALA A 77 15.19 -0.02 8.97
N MET A 78 15.30 0.97 9.87
CA MET A 78 16.18 0.86 11.04
C MET A 78 15.81 -0.32 11.93
N ILE A 79 14.51 -0.53 12.19
CA ILE A 79 14.03 -1.70 12.94
C ILE A 79 14.45 -2.99 12.22
N ALA A 80 14.18 -3.12 10.93
CA ALA A 80 14.54 -4.32 10.16
C ALA A 80 16.05 -4.64 10.21
N LEU A 81 16.91 -3.62 10.13
CA LEU A 81 18.36 -3.78 10.25
C LEU A 81 18.81 -4.34 11.61
N THR A 82 18.01 -4.18 12.67
CA THR A 82 18.31 -4.78 13.99
C THR A 82 17.96 -6.26 14.10
N TYR A 83 17.01 -6.76 13.32
CA TYR A 83 16.53 -8.14 13.45
C TYR A 83 17.57 -9.17 13.00
N LEU A 84 18.41 -8.81 12.03
CA LEU A 84 19.46 -9.70 11.55
C LEU A 84 20.81 -9.42 12.21
N ASN A 85 21.12 -8.18 12.64
CA ASN A 85 22.32 -7.75 13.40
C ASN A 85 23.63 -8.50 13.08
N LYS A 86 23.77 -8.98 11.84
CA LYS A 86 24.84 -9.88 11.38
C LYS A 86 25.97 -9.06 10.73
N ARG A 87 25.71 -7.82 10.31
CA ARG A 87 26.69 -6.99 9.57
C ARG A 87 27.06 -5.76 10.40
N GLN A 88 28.37 -5.52 10.59
CA GLN A 88 28.87 -4.28 11.21
C GLN A 88 28.37 -3.02 10.47
N GLN A 89 28.12 -3.14 9.17
CA GLN A 89 27.58 -2.09 8.32
C GLN A 89 26.14 -1.69 8.68
N ASP A 90 25.33 -2.61 9.23
CA ASP A 90 23.95 -2.33 9.65
C ASP A 90 23.93 -1.21 10.70
N ARG A 91 24.90 -1.23 11.63
CA ARG A 91 25.02 -0.18 12.67
C ARG A 91 25.23 1.21 12.09
N LYS A 92 26.12 1.34 11.09
CA LYS A 92 26.39 2.63 10.44
C LYS A 92 25.16 3.15 9.70
N GLN A 93 24.38 2.27 9.07
CA GLN A 93 23.15 2.67 8.39
C GLN A 93 22.08 3.10 9.40
N ILE A 94 21.95 2.38 10.52
CA ILE A 94 21.05 2.76 11.62
C ILE A 94 21.45 4.14 12.19
N GLU A 95 22.74 4.39 12.44
CA GLU A 95 23.23 5.69 12.93
C GLU A 95 22.90 6.84 11.95
N ARG A 96 23.10 6.63 10.64
CA ARG A 96 22.71 7.60 9.61
C ARG A 96 21.20 7.82 9.55
N GLY A 97 20.42 6.74 9.67
CA GLY A 97 18.96 6.78 9.74
C GLY A 97 18.47 7.57 10.94
N LEU A 98 19.10 7.39 12.10
CA LEU A 98 18.79 8.12 13.32
C LEU A 98 19.01 9.63 13.13
N LEU A 99 20.16 10.03 12.58
CA LEU A 99 20.46 11.43 12.28
C LEU A 99 19.47 12.03 11.27
N ALA A 100 19.02 11.26 10.29
CA ALA A 100 18.01 11.70 9.34
C ALA A 100 16.64 11.87 10.02
N LEU A 101 16.25 10.91 10.88
CA LEU A 101 15.01 10.95 11.64
C LEU A 101 14.96 12.16 12.58
N GLU A 102 16.06 12.47 13.27
CA GLU A 102 16.17 13.65 14.13
C GLU A 102 15.94 14.95 13.33
N LYS A 103 16.48 15.05 12.11
CA LYS A 103 16.24 16.19 11.22
C LYS A 103 14.78 16.28 10.75
N ILE A 104 14.18 15.14 10.39
CA ILE A 104 12.77 15.04 9.97
C ILE A 104 11.86 15.54 11.11
N VAL A 105 12.10 15.07 12.34
CA VAL A 105 11.32 15.45 13.53
C VAL A 105 11.59 16.89 13.96
N ALA A 106 12.83 17.37 13.89
CA ALA A 106 13.14 18.78 14.17
C ALA A 106 12.45 19.73 13.16
N GLY A 107 12.30 19.30 11.91
CA GLY A 107 11.53 20.01 10.88
C GLY A 107 10.01 19.87 10.99
N ALA A 108 9.50 19.04 11.91
CA ALA A 108 8.09 18.63 11.97
C ALA A 108 7.05 19.77 12.10
N PRO A 109 7.31 20.90 12.80
CA PRO A 109 6.36 22.03 12.81
C PRO A 109 6.08 22.61 11.41
N ARG A 110 6.95 22.35 10.43
CA ARG A 110 6.80 22.74 9.02
C ARG A 110 6.55 21.56 8.07
N GLY A 111 6.64 20.33 8.57
CA GLY A 111 6.57 19.11 7.76
C GLY A 111 5.35 18.27 8.12
N LEU A 112 5.51 17.40 9.13
CA LEU A 112 4.46 16.47 9.60
C LEU A 112 3.16 17.17 10.01
N GLN A 113 3.23 18.39 10.56
CA GLN A 113 2.03 19.16 10.94
C GLN A 113 1.51 20.09 9.84
N ALA A 114 2.36 20.50 8.90
CA ALA A 114 2.01 21.52 7.91
C ALA A 114 1.36 20.94 6.64
N ASP A 115 1.59 19.66 6.36
CA ASP A 115 0.98 18.94 5.24
C ASP A 115 0.16 17.73 5.72
N PRO A 116 -1.01 17.95 6.35
CA PRO A 116 -1.89 16.86 6.77
C PRO A 116 -2.46 16.05 5.59
N ASN A 117 -2.40 16.56 4.36
CA ASN A 117 -2.85 15.85 3.16
C ASN A 117 -1.76 14.94 2.58
N GLY A 118 -0.48 15.15 2.94
CA GLY A 118 0.64 14.29 2.58
C GLY A 118 0.85 13.10 3.54
N ALA A 119 -0.08 12.84 4.46
CA ALA A 119 -0.04 11.69 5.35
C ALA A 119 -0.33 10.40 4.57
N SER A 120 0.50 9.37 4.78
CA SER A 120 0.24 8.03 4.25
C SER A 120 -0.98 7.41 4.93
N ILE A 121 -1.60 6.44 4.26
CA ILE A 121 -2.73 5.69 4.80
C ILE A 121 -2.34 5.08 6.15
N GLY A 122 -3.15 5.31 7.18
CA GLY A 122 -2.93 4.76 8.51
C GLY A 122 -1.77 5.38 9.30
N PHE A 123 -1.14 6.47 8.82
CA PHE A 123 0.06 7.05 9.44
C PHE A 123 -0.07 7.27 10.96
N GLU A 124 -1.16 7.88 11.44
CA GLU A 124 -1.32 8.20 12.86
C GLU A 124 -1.54 6.95 13.74
N MET A 125 -1.85 5.82 13.13
CA MET A 125 -1.97 4.52 13.82
C MET A 125 -0.66 3.73 13.74
N ILE A 126 0.06 3.80 12.62
CA ILE A 126 1.30 3.07 12.33
C ILE A 126 2.52 3.74 12.98
N ALA A 127 2.68 5.05 12.82
CA ALA A 127 3.88 5.75 13.29
C ALA A 127 4.14 5.53 14.79
N PRO A 128 3.14 5.60 15.70
CA PRO A 128 3.37 5.32 17.12
C PRO A 128 3.81 3.88 17.41
N THR A 129 3.36 2.88 16.64
CA THR A 129 3.77 1.48 16.87
C THR A 129 5.23 1.28 16.53
N LEU A 130 5.71 1.86 15.41
CA LEU A 130 7.12 1.82 15.03
C LEU A 130 8.01 2.59 16.01
N VAL A 131 7.55 3.75 16.49
CA VAL A 131 8.29 4.54 17.50
C VAL A 131 8.45 3.72 18.78
N ALA A 132 7.35 3.14 19.29
CA ALA A 132 7.40 2.30 20.49
C ALA A 132 8.32 1.07 20.32
N GLU A 133 8.31 0.45 19.14
CA GLU A 133 9.21 -0.67 18.81
C GLU A 133 10.68 -0.21 18.76
N ALA A 134 10.97 0.90 18.07
CA ALA A 134 12.33 1.45 17.97
C ALA A 134 12.89 1.88 19.34
N GLU A 135 12.05 2.43 20.23
CA GLU A 135 12.41 2.73 21.63
C GLU A 135 12.72 1.45 22.41
N LYS A 136 11.89 0.40 22.26
CA LYS A 136 12.09 -0.89 22.92
C LYS A 136 13.39 -1.57 22.48
N LEU A 137 13.76 -1.39 21.21
CA LEU A 137 15.02 -1.88 20.64
C LEU A 137 16.23 -0.98 20.98
N GLY A 138 16.02 0.17 21.63
CA GLY A 138 17.08 1.10 22.00
C GLY A 138 17.68 1.86 20.82
N ILE A 139 17.02 1.89 19.66
CA ILE A 139 17.44 2.63 18.46
C ILE A 139 17.28 4.15 18.70
N ILE A 140 16.14 4.53 19.27
CA ILE A 140 15.81 5.92 19.62
C ILE A 140 15.62 6.07 21.14
N LYS A 141 15.88 7.26 21.66
CA LYS A 141 15.68 7.56 23.08
C LYS A 141 14.19 7.82 23.38
N ARG A 142 13.72 7.37 24.54
CA ARG A 142 12.36 7.60 25.08
C ARG A 142 12.00 9.06 25.40
N HIS A 143 12.80 10.03 24.96
CA HIS A 143 12.47 11.43 25.14
C HIS A 143 11.59 11.87 23.97
N GLY A 144 10.29 11.59 24.10
CA GLY A 144 9.27 11.96 23.13
C GLY A 144 9.37 13.44 22.78
N THR A 145 9.46 13.74 21.49
CA THR A 145 9.20 15.11 21.06
C THR A 145 7.70 15.35 21.13
N ARG A 146 7.27 16.61 21.28
CA ARG A 146 5.84 16.99 21.30
C ARG A 146 5.04 16.37 20.13
N VAL A 147 5.68 16.13 18.99
CA VAL A 147 5.07 15.52 17.81
C VAL A 147 4.79 14.03 18.03
N LEU A 148 5.73 13.28 18.64
CA LEU A 148 5.54 11.86 18.93
C LEU A 148 4.45 11.64 19.99
N ASP A 149 4.39 12.52 20.99
CA ASP A 149 3.33 12.49 22.02
C ASP A 149 1.95 12.73 21.39
N GLN A 150 1.86 13.66 20.44
CA GLN A 150 0.63 13.93 19.70
C GLN A 150 0.17 12.73 18.86
N LEU A 151 1.08 12.08 18.13
CA LEU A 151 0.76 10.89 17.36
C LEU A 151 0.28 9.75 18.26
N SER A 152 0.93 9.55 19.41
CA SER A 152 0.53 8.55 20.40
C SER A 152 -0.87 8.83 20.96
N HIS A 153 -1.18 10.10 21.25
CA HIS A 153 -2.51 10.52 21.66
C HIS A 153 -3.56 10.29 20.55
N GLN A 154 -3.25 10.66 19.30
CA GLN A 154 -4.15 10.44 18.16
C GLN A 154 -4.47 8.95 17.97
N ARG A 155 -3.47 8.07 18.09
CA ARG A 155 -3.69 6.62 18.06
C ARG A 155 -4.62 6.16 19.17
N ALA A 156 -4.40 6.60 20.41
CA ALA A 156 -5.27 6.22 21.53
C ALA A 156 -6.73 6.64 21.31
N VAL A 157 -6.95 7.85 20.78
CA VAL A 157 -8.29 8.35 20.43
C VAL A 157 -8.91 7.51 19.32
N LYS A 158 -8.17 7.23 18.23
CA LYS A 158 -8.66 6.41 17.11
C LYS A 158 -8.98 4.98 17.53
N LEU A 159 -8.15 4.35 18.37
CA LEU A 159 -8.42 3.03 18.95
C LEU A 159 -9.70 3.02 19.80
N ALA A 160 -9.93 4.06 20.61
CA ALA A 160 -11.14 4.17 21.39
C ALA A 160 -12.41 4.26 20.53
N LEU A 161 -12.32 4.89 19.34
CA LEU A 161 -13.45 5.01 18.39
C LEU A 161 -13.82 3.68 17.70
N ILE A 162 -12.88 2.73 17.60
CA ILE A 162 -13.09 1.44 16.94
C ILE A 162 -13.12 0.26 17.93
N ARG A 163 -13.17 0.52 19.24
CA ARG A 163 -13.03 -0.49 20.30
C ARG A 163 -14.02 -1.66 20.25
N ASP A 164 -15.20 -1.44 19.66
CA ASP A 164 -16.27 -2.43 19.55
C ASP A 164 -16.42 -2.94 18.10
N LYS A 165 -15.43 -2.67 17.25
CA LYS A 165 -15.36 -3.12 15.86
C LYS A 165 -14.19 -4.07 15.70
N MET A 166 -14.38 -5.03 14.81
CA MET A 166 -13.32 -5.93 14.38
C MET A 166 -12.97 -5.62 12.92
N ILE A 167 -11.69 -5.69 12.59
CA ILE A 167 -11.17 -5.50 11.24
C ILE A 167 -11.07 -6.87 10.61
N SER A 168 -11.92 -7.12 9.61
CA SER A 168 -11.87 -8.27 8.71
C SER A 168 -11.35 -7.83 7.34
N ARG A 169 -11.22 -8.76 6.39
CA ARG A 169 -10.87 -8.47 5.00
C ARG A 169 -11.85 -7.53 4.28
N GLU A 170 -13.07 -7.35 4.80
CA GLU A 170 -14.10 -6.51 4.17
C GLU A 170 -13.93 -5.02 4.51
N GLU A 171 -13.09 -4.68 5.50
CA GLU A 171 -12.78 -3.31 5.89
C GLU A 171 -11.46 -2.83 5.25
N THR A 172 -11.43 -1.57 4.78
CA THR A 172 -10.20 -0.97 4.22
C THR A 172 -9.04 -0.95 5.22
N ALA A 173 -9.34 -0.98 6.51
CA ALA A 173 -8.36 -1.02 7.59
C ALA A 173 -7.51 -2.30 7.58
N ALA A 174 -7.95 -3.39 6.92
CA ALA A 174 -7.14 -4.59 6.74
C ALA A 174 -5.84 -4.30 5.96
N PHE A 175 -5.86 -3.35 5.01
CA PHE A 175 -4.67 -2.94 4.26
C PHE A 175 -3.52 -2.45 5.16
N SER A 176 -3.86 -1.95 6.36
CA SER A 176 -2.90 -1.46 7.36
C SER A 176 -3.01 -2.25 8.66
N ALA A 177 -3.24 -3.57 8.60
CA ALA A 177 -3.43 -4.40 9.80
C ALA A 177 -2.24 -4.32 10.79
N GLU A 178 -1.03 -4.02 10.32
CA GLU A 178 0.16 -3.79 11.13
C GLU A 178 0.06 -2.56 12.06
N MET A 179 -0.88 -1.66 11.80
CA MET A 179 -1.22 -0.57 12.72
C MET A 179 -1.70 -1.07 14.09
N ALA A 180 -2.11 -2.33 14.18
CA ALA A 180 -2.43 -2.98 15.44
C ALA A 180 -1.24 -3.07 16.39
N GLY A 181 0.00 -3.05 15.88
CA GLY A 181 1.21 -3.08 16.72
C GLY A 181 1.23 -4.29 17.65
N HIS A 182 1.78 -4.13 18.86
CA HIS A 182 1.82 -5.21 19.86
C HIS A 182 0.68 -5.16 20.88
N ASP A 183 -0.16 -4.13 20.83
CA ASP A 183 -1.18 -3.80 21.84
C ASP A 183 -2.60 -3.74 21.27
N GLY A 184 -2.75 -4.07 19.98
CA GLY A 184 -4.00 -3.91 19.24
C GLY A 184 -4.56 -5.20 18.62
N TYR A 185 -3.97 -6.38 18.87
CA TYR A 185 -4.38 -7.64 18.24
C TYR A 185 -5.89 -7.92 18.35
N GLN A 186 -6.50 -7.54 19.47
CA GLN A 186 -7.93 -7.70 19.75
C GLN A 186 -8.85 -6.97 18.77
N MET A 187 -8.34 -6.02 17.98
CA MET A 187 -9.15 -5.32 16.97
C MET A 187 -9.22 -6.10 15.65
N LEU A 188 -8.46 -7.18 15.49
CA LEU A 188 -8.37 -7.96 14.25
C LEU A 188 -9.28 -9.18 14.33
N ASP A 189 -10.18 -9.33 13.35
CA ASP A 189 -10.93 -10.58 13.16
C ASP A 189 -10.02 -11.60 12.50
N VAL A 190 -9.19 -12.27 13.31
CA VAL A 190 -8.14 -13.19 12.82
C VAL A 190 -8.68 -14.26 11.88
N ASP A 191 -9.89 -14.76 12.13
CA ASP A 191 -10.52 -15.82 11.35
C ASP A 191 -11.02 -15.32 9.98
N ASN A 192 -11.31 -14.01 9.85
CA ASN A 192 -11.80 -13.40 8.61
C ASN A 192 -10.87 -12.36 7.99
N LEU A 193 -9.69 -12.12 8.56
CA LEU A 193 -8.76 -11.09 8.09
C LEU A 193 -8.02 -11.46 6.80
N GLN A 194 -7.72 -12.76 6.60
CA GLN A 194 -6.95 -13.22 5.45
C GLN A 194 -7.84 -13.41 4.20
N GLY A 195 -7.35 -12.93 3.06
CA GLY A 195 -7.97 -13.12 1.76
C GLY A 195 -7.67 -14.50 1.15
N SER A 196 -8.40 -14.86 0.09
CA SER A 196 -8.23 -16.13 -0.65
C SER A 196 -6.83 -16.27 -1.29
N ASN A 197 -6.21 -15.16 -1.66
CA ASN A 197 -4.84 -15.12 -2.19
C ASN A 197 -3.74 -15.26 -1.13
N GLY A 198 -4.12 -15.38 0.16
CA GLY A 198 -3.20 -15.49 1.30
C GLY A 198 -2.74 -14.16 1.88
N SER A 199 -3.02 -13.03 1.23
CA SER A 199 -2.67 -11.70 1.72
C SER A 199 -3.60 -11.20 2.82
N ILE A 200 -3.14 -10.19 3.53
CA ILE A 200 -3.98 -9.28 4.30
C ILE A 200 -4.14 -8.00 3.49
N GLY A 201 -5.34 -7.76 2.96
CA GLY A 201 -5.69 -6.54 2.22
C GLY A 201 -4.82 -6.23 1.01
N HIS A 202 -4.16 -7.23 0.38
CA HIS A 202 -3.17 -7.04 -0.70
C HIS A 202 -1.94 -6.21 -0.27
N SER A 203 -1.72 -6.02 1.03
CA SER A 203 -0.58 -5.27 1.58
C SER A 203 0.53 -6.22 2.01
N PRO A 204 1.75 -6.12 1.46
CA PRO A 204 2.88 -6.92 1.91
C PRO A 204 3.28 -6.63 3.36
N SER A 205 3.23 -5.38 3.83
CA SER A 205 3.52 -5.05 5.24
C SER A 205 2.50 -5.67 6.21
N ALA A 206 1.20 -5.53 5.93
CA ALA A 206 0.14 -6.14 6.73
C ALA A 206 0.25 -7.67 6.74
N THR A 207 0.60 -8.27 5.60
CA THR A 207 0.77 -9.72 5.47
C THR A 207 1.99 -10.24 6.22
N ALA A 208 3.12 -9.51 6.16
CA ALA A 208 4.31 -9.83 6.94
C ALA A 208 4.04 -9.69 8.45
N TYR A 209 3.37 -8.63 8.88
CA TYR A 209 2.93 -8.45 10.27
C TYR A 209 2.04 -9.62 10.73
N PHE A 210 1.09 -10.04 9.90
CA PHE A 210 0.22 -11.16 10.20
C PHE A 210 1.01 -12.46 10.40
N ALA A 211 1.92 -12.78 9.48
CA ALA A 211 2.78 -13.96 9.56
C ALA A 211 3.81 -13.91 10.71
N LEU A 212 4.16 -12.72 11.21
CA LEU A 212 5.08 -12.54 12.34
C LEU A 212 4.37 -12.64 13.69
N TYR A 213 3.22 -11.99 13.83
CA TYR A 213 2.66 -11.68 15.15
C TYR A 213 1.21 -12.10 15.37
N VAL A 214 0.40 -12.22 14.31
CA VAL A 214 -1.03 -12.55 14.45
C VAL A 214 -1.25 -14.05 14.32
N LYS A 215 -0.71 -14.64 13.24
CA LYS A 215 -0.75 -16.06 12.95
C LYS A 215 0.65 -16.52 12.50
N PRO A 216 1.56 -16.74 13.46
CA PRO A 216 2.94 -17.06 13.16
C PRO A 216 3.11 -18.22 12.17
N GLN A 217 3.98 -18.05 11.17
CA GLN A 217 4.30 -19.06 10.16
C GLN A 217 3.13 -19.48 9.25
N ASP A 218 2.11 -18.63 9.10
CA ASP A 218 1.02 -18.91 8.16
C ASP A 218 1.55 -19.10 6.72
N SER A 219 1.32 -20.30 6.18
CA SER A 219 1.91 -20.71 4.90
C SER A 219 1.31 -19.98 3.70
N ALA A 220 0.05 -19.56 3.77
CA ALA A 220 -0.60 -18.80 2.71
C ALA A 220 -0.06 -17.36 2.65
N ALA A 221 0.14 -16.73 3.81
CA ALA A 221 0.78 -15.42 3.91
C ALA A 221 2.22 -15.44 3.38
N LEU A 222 3.04 -16.42 3.79
CA LEU A 222 4.40 -16.56 3.29
C LEU A 222 4.43 -16.85 1.78
N LYS A 223 3.52 -17.68 1.28
CA LYS A 223 3.40 -17.95 -0.16
C LYS A 223 3.05 -16.68 -0.94
N TYR A 224 2.14 -15.86 -0.44
CA TYR A 224 1.81 -14.57 -1.04
C TYR A 224 3.07 -13.68 -1.14
N LEU A 225 3.78 -13.47 -0.02
CA LEU A 225 4.96 -12.59 0.01
C LEU A 225 6.08 -13.06 -0.93
N ARG A 226 6.33 -14.37 -1.02
CA ARG A 226 7.31 -14.94 -1.97
C ARG A 226 6.96 -14.67 -3.42
N ASN A 227 5.68 -14.70 -3.75
CA ASN A 227 5.20 -14.50 -5.12
C ASN A 227 5.14 -13.02 -5.53
N THR A 228 5.16 -12.10 -4.56
CA THR A 228 4.94 -10.67 -4.80
C THR A 228 6.18 -9.81 -4.61
N ILE A 229 7.27 -10.36 -4.07
CA ILE A 229 8.54 -9.64 -3.99
C ILE A 229 9.07 -9.35 -5.40
N ASN A 230 9.53 -8.13 -5.62
CA ASN A 230 10.10 -7.73 -6.89
C ASN A 230 11.45 -8.45 -7.15
N PRO A 231 11.89 -8.55 -8.41
CA PRO A 231 13.18 -9.16 -8.74
C PRO A 231 14.38 -8.53 -8.01
N ASP A 232 14.33 -7.23 -7.75
CA ASP A 232 15.33 -6.47 -6.99
C ASP A 232 15.36 -6.81 -5.49
N GLY A 233 14.41 -7.61 -4.99
CA GLY A 233 14.28 -7.96 -3.57
C GLY A 233 13.47 -6.95 -2.76
N GLY A 234 12.95 -5.90 -3.37
CA GLY A 234 12.01 -4.98 -2.72
C GLY A 234 10.56 -5.48 -2.83
N ALA A 235 9.66 -4.88 -2.07
CA ALA A 235 8.22 -5.13 -2.16
C ALA A 235 7.46 -3.85 -2.45
N THR A 236 6.29 -4.01 -3.05
CA THR A 236 5.34 -2.95 -3.35
C THR A 236 4.46 -2.64 -2.13
N ASP A 237 3.70 -1.55 -2.15
CA ASP A 237 2.72 -1.28 -1.08
C ASP A 237 1.41 -2.06 -1.27
N PHE A 238 1.06 -2.38 -2.51
CA PHE A 238 -0.16 -3.10 -2.86
C PHE A 238 0.08 -4.02 -4.06
N VAL A 239 -0.36 -5.29 -4.00
CA VAL A 239 -0.25 -6.24 -5.11
C VAL A 239 -1.15 -7.47 -4.87
N PRO A 240 -1.81 -8.05 -5.87
CA PRO A 240 -1.99 -7.53 -7.23
C PRO A 240 -2.90 -6.29 -7.27
N PHE A 241 -2.73 -5.47 -8.29
CA PHE A 241 -3.63 -4.36 -8.69
C PHE A 241 -3.88 -4.35 -10.21
N ASP A 242 -3.95 -5.55 -10.78
CA ASP A 242 -4.14 -5.85 -12.19
C ASP A 242 -5.34 -5.11 -12.82
N MET A 243 -6.45 -4.98 -12.09
CA MET A 243 -7.62 -4.25 -12.58
C MET A 243 -7.37 -2.74 -12.66
N PHE A 244 -6.70 -2.17 -11.66
CA PHE A 244 -6.30 -0.77 -11.70
C PHE A 244 -5.30 -0.51 -12.82
N GLU A 245 -4.26 -1.34 -12.96
CA GLU A 245 -3.22 -1.19 -13.98
C GLU A 245 -3.81 -1.24 -15.39
N ALA A 246 -4.68 -2.23 -15.68
CA ALA A 246 -5.35 -2.34 -16.96
C ALA A 246 -6.25 -1.11 -17.23
N ALA A 247 -7.10 -0.75 -16.28
CA ALA A 247 -8.03 0.36 -16.44
C ALA A 247 -7.31 1.71 -16.62
N TRP A 248 -6.27 1.96 -15.83
CA TRP A 248 -5.52 3.20 -15.87
C TRP A 248 -4.70 3.32 -17.15
N SER A 249 -4.06 2.23 -17.58
CA SER A 249 -3.30 2.22 -18.84
C SER A 249 -4.21 2.46 -20.03
N LEU A 250 -5.32 1.73 -20.11
CA LEU A 250 -6.31 1.92 -21.17
C LEU A 250 -6.93 3.32 -21.13
N TRP A 251 -7.25 3.87 -19.95
CA TRP A 251 -7.74 5.24 -19.82
C TRP A 251 -6.78 6.25 -20.43
N ASN A 252 -5.49 6.19 -20.10
CA ASN A 252 -4.50 7.14 -20.60
C ASN A 252 -4.29 7.01 -22.11
N LEU A 253 -4.23 5.79 -22.64
CA LEU A 253 -4.13 5.55 -24.09
C LEU A 253 -5.37 6.08 -24.83
N SER A 254 -6.53 6.03 -24.18
CA SER A 254 -7.76 6.62 -24.71
C SER A 254 -7.80 8.15 -24.69
N LEU A 255 -6.77 8.84 -24.21
CA LEU A 255 -6.68 10.29 -24.36
C LEU A 255 -6.05 10.67 -25.71
N LEU A 256 -5.54 9.69 -26.46
CA LEU A 256 -4.94 9.86 -27.78
C LEU A 256 -5.98 9.66 -28.89
N GLU A 257 -5.75 10.30 -30.05
CA GLU A 257 -6.77 10.48 -31.09
C GLU A 257 -6.99 9.26 -31.98
N SER A 258 -5.96 8.43 -32.21
CA SER A 258 -6.05 7.29 -33.12
C SER A 258 -5.06 6.18 -32.78
N TRP A 259 -5.43 4.94 -33.10
CA TRP A 259 -4.63 3.74 -32.91
C TRP A 259 -4.63 2.88 -34.17
N ASP A 260 -3.49 2.26 -34.48
CA ASP A 260 -3.43 1.26 -35.55
C ASP A 260 -4.20 -0.02 -35.15
N GLN A 261 -4.43 -0.89 -36.14
CA GLN A 261 -5.22 -2.11 -35.94
C GLN A 261 -4.58 -3.10 -34.95
N GLU A 262 -3.25 -3.18 -34.90
CA GLU A 262 -2.55 -4.07 -33.96
C GLU A 262 -2.71 -3.56 -32.52
N THR A 263 -2.56 -2.27 -32.30
CA THR A 263 -2.78 -1.64 -30.99
C THR A 263 -4.22 -1.88 -30.50
N ILE A 264 -5.22 -1.73 -31.39
CA ILE A 264 -6.62 -2.02 -31.07
C ILE A 264 -6.81 -3.47 -30.65
N LEU A 265 -6.18 -4.43 -31.34
CA LEU A 265 -6.23 -5.84 -30.96
C LEU A 265 -5.61 -6.09 -29.58
N LEU A 266 -4.52 -5.39 -29.25
CA LEU A 266 -3.87 -5.51 -27.94
C LEU A 266 -4.69 -4.93 -26.77
N PHE A 267 -5.69 -4.08 -27.03
CA PHE A 267 -6.62 -3.65 -25.98
C PHE A 267 -7.64 -4.73 -25.56
N HIS A 268 -7.96 -5.68 -26.45
CA HIS A 268 -9.07 -6.63 -26.22
C HIS A 268 -8.88 -7.49 -24.96
N PRO A 269 -7.72 -8.12 -24.71
CA PRO A 269 -7.52 -8.94 -23.51
C PRO A 269 -7.73 -8.15 -22.21
N HIS A 270 -7.27 -6.89 -22.17
CA HIS A 270 -7.42 -6.01 -21.01
C HIS A 270 -8.87 -5.59 -20.80
N ILE A 271 -9.59 -5.29 -21.87
CA ILE A 271 -11.02 -4.98 -21.80
C ILE A 271 -11.80 -6.19 -21.30
N ASP A 272 -11.48 -7.39 -21.79
CA ASP A 272 -12.15 -8.61 -21.38
C ASP A 272 -11.83 -8.96 -19.92
N HIS A 273 -10.60 -8.73 -19.47
CA HIS A 273 -10.22 -8.82 -18.06
C HIS A 273 -11.07 -7.90 -17.17
N LEU A 274 -11.17 -6.61 -17.54
CA LEU A 274 -12.00 -5.63 -16.84
C LEU A 274 -13.49 -6.01 -16.80
N LYS A 275 -14.02 -6.61 -17.87
CA LYS A 275 -15.40 -7.11 -17.90
C LYS A 275 -15.60 -8.31 -16.98
N GLN A 276 -14.63 -9.21 -16.92
CA GLN A 276 -14.73 -10.44 -16.12
C GLN A 276 -14.79 -10.16 -14.62
N GLY A 277 -14.00 -9.20 -14.12
CA GLY A 277 -14.07 -8.81 -12.70
C GLY A 277 -15.08 -7.69 -12.40
N TRP A 278 -15.95 -7.32 -13.35
CA TRP A 278 -17.03 -6.38 -13.08
C TRP A 278 -18.23 -7.08 -12.43
N GLU A 279 -18.58 -6.66 -11.22
CA GLU A 279 -19.77 -7.13 -10.52
C GLU A 279 -20.91 -6.11 -10.56
N LYS A 280 -22.06 -6.53 -11.08
CA LYS A 280 -23.26 -5.67 -11.16
C LYS A 280 -23.69 -5.20 -9.76
N GLY A 281 -23.75 -3.87 -9.59
CA GLY A 281 -24.19 -3.24 -8.34
C GLY A 281 -23.09 -3.05 -7.29
N LYS A 282 -21.89 -3.63 -7.50
CA LYS A 282 -20.73 -3.49 -6.63
C LYS A 282 -19.55 -2.79 -7.33
N GLY A 283 -19.45 -2.93 -8.65
CA GLY A 283 -18.34 -2.40 -9.44
C GLY A 283 -17.18 -3.39 -9.50
N ILE A 284 -15.97 -2.85 -9.47
CA ILE A 284 -14.72 -3.58 -9.66
C ILE A 284 -13.66 -2.99 -8.73
N GLY A 285 -12.90 -3.88 -8.10
CA GLY A 285 -11.80 -3.55 -7.21
C GLY A 285 -10.57 -2.96 -7.88
N LEU A 286 -9.52 -2.71 -7.08
CA LEU A 286 -8.17 -2.53 -7.61
C LEU A 286 -7.60 -3.83 -8.20
N SER A 287 -8.15 -4.98 -7.80
CA SER A 287 -7.85 -6.32 -8.31
C SER A 287 -9.10 -7.20 -8.29
N VAL A 288 -9.07 -8.33 -9.02
CA VAL A 288 -10.19 -9.28 -9.15
C VAL A 288 -10.75 -9.73 -7.79
N ASP A 289 -9.87 -10.04 -6.84
CA ASP A 289 -10.26 -10.56 -5.53
C ASP A 289 -10.35 -9.48 -4.43
N TYR A 290 -10.23 -8.20 -4.78
CA TYR A 290 -10.19 -7.09 -3.82
C TYR A 290 -11.44 -6.20 -3.89
N THR A 291 -12.44 -6.48 -3.06
CA THR A 291 -13.79 -5.91 -3.17
C THR A 291 -13.97 -4.55 -2.51
N VAL A 292 -13.00 -4.09 -1.71
CA VAL A 292 -13.21 -2.96 -0.79
C VAL A 292 -13.10 -1.58 -1.47
N PHE A 293 -12.48 -1.50 -2.66
CA PHE A 293 -12.26 -0.24 -3.40
C PHE A 293 -12.91 -0.25 -4.79
N PRO A 294 -14.18 0.18 -4.94
CA PRO A 294 -14.82 0.26 -6.25
C PRO A 294 -14.23 1.42 -7.08
N MET A 295 -13.70 1.11 -8.26
CA MET A 295 -13.08 2.08 -9.16
C MET A 295 -14.11 2.85 -10.01
N ALA A 296 -14.34 4.12 -9.68
CA ALA A 296 -15.21 5.03 -10.47
C ALA A 296 -14.65 5.39 -11.86
N ILE A 297 -13.34 5.21 -12.09
CA ILE A 297 -12.65 5.57 -13.34
C ILE A 297 -13.10 4.67 -14.51
N ILE A 298 -13.32 3.38 -14.26
CA ILE A 298 -13.80 2.43 -15.27
C ILE A 298 -15.21 2.82 -15.75
N GLN A 299 -16.05 3.33 -14.84
CA GLN A 299 -17.39 3.82 -15.18
C GLN A 299 -17.34 4.98 -16.18
N ARG A 300 -16.38 5.90 -16.07
CA ARG A 300 -16.22 7.03 -17.02
C ARG A 300 -15.54 6.61 -18.32
N TRP A 301 -14.65 5.63 -18.27
CA TRP A 301 -13.95 5.12 -19.45
C TRP A 301 -14.88 4.36 -20.40
N LEU A 302 -15.65 3.43 -19.84
CA LEU A 302 -16.63 2.64 -20.58
C LEU A 302 -17.69 3.52 -21.27
N LEU A 303 -17.97 4.71 -20.72
CA LEU A 303 -18.88 5.69 -21.31
C LEU A 303 -18.29 6.43 -22.53
N ARG A 304 -16.95 6.54 -22.65
CA ARG A 304 -16.27 7.35 -23.67
C ARG A 304 -15.97 6.59 -24.97
N TYR A 305 -15.84 5.26 -24.93
CA TYR A 305 -15.33 4.43 -26.04
C TYR A 305 -16.34 3.48 -26.70
N SER A 306 -17.65 3.65 -26.50
CA SER A 306 -18.65 2.83 -27.20
C SER A 306 -19.19 3.53 -28.46
N PRO A 307 -18.76 3.07 -29.65
CA PRO A 307 -19.73 2.58 -30.63
C PRO A 307 -19.68 1.06 -30.86
N VAL A 308 -18.74 0.32 -30.25
CA VAL A 308 -18.53 -1.12 -30.56
C VAL A 308 -18.90 -2.08 -29.42
N LEU A 309 -19.41 -1.59 -28.27
CA LEU A 309 -19.95 -2.48 -27.22
C LEU A 309 -21.19 -1.90 -26.55
N ASP A 310 -22.33 -2.17 -27.21
CA ASP A 310 -23.70 -2.22 -26.69
C ASP A 310 -24.10 -1.26 -25.55
N ILE A 311 -24.38 -0.02 -25.96
CA ILE A 311 -25.02 1.05 -25.18
C ILE A 311 -26.33 0.58 -24.48
N ILE A 312 -27.02 -0.43 -25.02
CA ILE A 312 -28.27 -0.98 -24.45
C ILE A 312 -28.02 -1.84 -23.20
N LEU A 313 -26.88 -2.54 -23.12
CA LEU A 313 -26.50 -3.30 -21.91
C LEU A 313 -26.04 -2.34 -20.80
N MET A 314 -25.32 -1.28 -21.16
CA MET A 314 -24.81 -0.23 -20.28
C MET A 314 -25.93 0.64 -19.66
N LEU A 315 -26.96 1.02 -20.44
CA LEU A 315 -28.13 1.74 -19.92
C LEU A 315 -28.99 0.89 -18.97
N LYS A 316 -29.07 -0.43 -19.18
CA LYS A 316 -29.72 -1.37 -18.25
C LYS A 316 -28.94 -1.54 -16.94
N LEU A 317 -27.62 -1.40 -16.96
CA LEU A 317 -26.76 -1.40 -15.76
C LEU A 317 -26.90 -0.11 -14.94
N TYR A 318 -27.02 1.04 -15.62
CA TYR A 318 -27.23 2.36 -14.99
C TYR A 318 -28.62 2.51 -14.35
N TYR A 319 -29.69 2.03 -14.98
CA TYR A 319 -31.06 2.24 -14.47
C TYR A 319 -31.43 1.35 -13.27
N HIS A 320 -30.64 0.32 -12.96
CA HIS A 320 -30.90 -0.58 -11.83
C HIS A 320 -30.05 -0.32 -10.58
N SER A 321 -28.94 0.43 -10.66
CA SER A 321 -28.13 0.78 -9.47
C SER A 321 -28.74 1.92 -8.64
N LYS A 322 -29.65 2.72 -9.20
CA LYS A 322 -30.35 3.82 -8.49
C LYS A 322 -31.47 3.38 -7.52
N LYS A 323 -31.63 2.09 -7.23
CA LYS A 323 -32.60 1.58 -6.23
C LYS A 323 -31.98 1.00 -4.96
N ILE A 324 -30.68 1.16 -4.74
CA ILE A 324 -30.07 0.74 -3.48
C ILE A 324 -29.94 1.96 -2.55
N ASN A 325 -30.64 1.83 -1.45
CA ASN A 325 -30.79 2.75 -0.33
C ASN A 325 -29.45 3.38 0.07
N THR A 326 -29.42 4.72 0.08
CA THR A 326 -28.35 5.52 0.68
C THR A 326 -28.35 5.31 2.19
N SER A 327 -27.64 4.31 2.66
CA SER A 327 -27.34 4.13 4.08
C SER A 327 -26.01 3.40 4.26
N VAL A 328 -24.94 3.97 3.71
CA VAL A 328 -23.59 3.76 4.23
C VAL A 328 -23.05 5.17 4.52
N PRO A 329 -22.84 5.54 5.80
CA PRO A 329 -22.27 6.83 6.11
C PRO A 329 -20.81 6.82 5.67
N ILE A 330 -20.56 7.46 4.53
CA ILE A 330 -19.22 7.91 4.17
C ILE A 330 -18.86 8.99 5.20
N ILE A 331 -18.05 8.63 6.20
CA ILE A 331 -17.43 9.62 7.10
C ILE A 331 -16.30 10.29 6.31
N THR A 332 -16.67 11.23 5.44
CA THR A 332 -15.76 12.15 4.76
C THR A 332 -16.09 13.58 5.16
N LYS A 333 -16.10 13.86 6.47
CA LYS A 333 -15.99 15.24 6.95
C LYS A 333 -14.75 15.38 7.82
N PRO A 334 -13.83 16.31 7.50
CA PRO A 334 -12.87 16.76 8.48
C PRO A 334 -13.68 17.40 9.62
N ILE A 335 -13.53 16.87 10.83
CA ILE A 335 -14.00 17.55 12.03
C ILE A 335 -13.07 18.75 12.20
N ALA A 336 -13.52 19.92 11.74
CA ALA A 336 -12.92 21.18 12.15
C ALA A 336 -13.15 21.32 13.66
N LEU A 337 -12.14 20.96 14.45
CA LEU A 337 -12.08 21.34 15.85
C LEU A 337 -11.66 22.81 15.89
N GLN A 338 -12.61 23.68 16.19
CA GLN A 338 -12.27 24.96 16.82
C GLN A 338 -11.62 24.64 18.17
N VAL A 339 -10.35 25.02 18.30
CA VAL A 339 -9.74 25.43 19.57
C VAL A 339 -9.05 26.75 19.31
#